data_AF-A0A7W9GF88-F1
#
_entry.id   AF-A0A7W9GF88-F1
#
_cell.length_a   1.000
_cell.length_b   1.000
_cell.length_c   1.000
_cell.angle_alpha   90.00
_cell.angle_beta   90.00
_cell.angle_gamma   90.00
#
_symmetry.space_group_name_H-M   'P 1'
#
loop_
_entity.id
_entity.type
_entity.pdbx_description
1 polymer ?
#
loop_
_entity_poly.entity_id
_entity_poly.type
_entity_poly.pdbx_seq_one_letter_code
_entity_poly.pdbx_strand_id
1 'polypeptide(L)'
;MDGEGRFDAGSRAAYAHDASNYRQVPIGVVLPRTVDAAVEAVAVCRRHDVAVFSRGGGTSLAGQCCNTGVVLDWSKHCRRCGPTPSAGGRWSSREPAWTTSTPSSPGIT
;
A
#
# COMPACT_ATOMS: atom_id res chain seq x y z
N MET A 1 -5.69 -14.85 -7.09
CA MET A 1 -5.14 -13.53 -6.76
C MET A 1 -3.90 -13.21 -7.58
N ASP A 2 -3.96 -12.11 -8.34
CA ASP A 2 -2.81 -11.50 -9.03
C ASP A 2 -2.05 -10.56 -8.09
N GLY A 3 -0.94 -11.04 -7.53
CA GLY A 3 -0.11 -10.29 -6.58
C GLY A 3 0.91 -11.18 -5.86
N GLU A 4 1.66 -10.59 -4.94
CA GLU A 4 2.66 -11.31 -4.12
C GLU A 4 2.18 -11.44 -2.68
N GLY A 5 2.31 -12.62 -2.07
CA GLY A 5 2.19 -12.83 -0.64
C GLY A 5 3.56 -13.08 -0.02
N ARG A 6 3.92 -12.33 1.02
CA ARG A 6 5.22 -12.42 1.70
C ARG A 6 5.02 -12.73 3.18
N PHE A 7 5.49 -13.90 3.58
CA PHE A 7 5.32 -14.44 4.93
C PHE A 7 6.66 -14.84 5.58
N ASP A 8 7.78 -14.67 4.88
CA ASP A 8 9.10 -14.92 5.46
C ASP A 8 9.44 -13.86 6.52
N ALA A 9 10.43 -14.17 7.37
CA ALA A 9 10.81 -13.30 8.47
C ALA A 9 11.38 -11.95 8.00
N GLY A 10 12.18 -11.95 6.93
CA GLY A 10 12.82 -10.74 6.41
C GLY A 10 11.79 -9.76 5.86
N SER A 11 10.87 -10.26 5.03
CA SER A 11 9.77 -9.46 4.53
C SER A 11 8.91 -8.91 5.67
N ARG A 12 8.48 -9.74 6.64
CA ARG A 12 7.63 -9.25 7.74
C ARG A 12 8.35 -8.23 8.62
N ALA A 13 9.65 -8.40 8.86
CA ALA A 13 10.46 -7.44 9.61
C ALA A 13 10.50 -6.06 8.93
N ALA A 14 10.58 -6.01 7.59
CA ALA A 14 10.58 -4.76 6.84
C ALA A 14 9.26 -3.95 6.97
N TYR A 15 8.16 -4.61 7.34
CA TYR A 15 6.84 -3.99 7.55
C TYR A 15 6.46 -3.89 9.03
N ALA A 16 7.37 -4.21 9.95
CA ALA A 16 7.09 -4.17 11.38
C ALA A 16 6.93 -2.74 11.93
N HIS A 17 7.32 -1.72 11.17
CA HIS A 17 7.18 -0.32 11.54
C HIS A 17 6.71 0.57 10.37
N ASP A 18 6.20 1.74 10.71
CA ASP A 18 6.06 2.90 9.82
C ASP A 18 6.98 4.03 10.32
N ALA A 19 6.77 5.29 9.93
CA ALA A 19 7.60 6.41 10.39
C ALA A 19 7.41 6.76 11.88
N SER A 20 6.61 5.99 12.62
CA SER A 20 6.44 6.12 14.07
C SER A 20 7.49 5.35 14.88
N ASN A 21 7.37 5.43 16.21
CA ASN A 21 8.17 4.63 17.14
C ASN A 21 7.54 3.25 17.46
N TYR A 22 6.35 2.94 16.92
CA TYR A 22 5.68 1.66 17.17
C TYR A 22 6.29 0.55 16.31
N ARG A 23 6.35 -0.66 16.89
CA ARG A 23 6.83 -1.85 16.18
C ARG A 23 5.93 -3.05 16.50
N GLN A 24 5.41 -3.68 15.46
CA GLN A 24 4.65 -4.91 15.57
C GLN A 24 4.79 -5.69 14.27
N VAL A 25 5.27 -6.93 14.37
CA VAL A 25 5.46 -7.79 13.18
C VAL A 25 4.09 -8.30 12.71
N PRO A 26 3.71 -8.07 11.43
CA PRO A 26 2.46 -8.58 10.89
C PRO A 26 2.50 -10.09 10.66
N ILE A 27 1.33 -10.72 10.49
CA ILE A 27 1.23 -12.13 10.06
C ILE A 27 1.86 -12.30 8.68
N GLY A 28 1.62 -11.34 7.78
CA GLY A 28 2.14 -11.35 6.42
C GLY A 28 1.79 -10.08 5.66
N VAL A 29 2.35 -9.96 4.46
CA VAL A 29 2.17 -8.80 3.59
C VAL A 29 1.68 -9.25 2.22
N VAL A 30 0.68 -8.59 1.68
CA VAL A 30 0.18 -8.80 0.32
C VAL A 30 0.46 -7.56 -0.51
N LEU A 31 1.07 -7.75 -1.67
CA LEU A 31 1.35 -6.71 -2.65
C LEU A 31 0.46 -6.98 -3.88
N PRO A 32 -0.80 -6.51 -3.85
CA PRO A 32 -1.74 -6.76 -4.95
C PRO A 32 -1.28 -6.01 -6.20
N ARG A 33 -1.39 -6.65 -7.38
CA ARG A 33 -1.09 -5.97 -8.65
C ARG A 33 -2.24 -5.07 -9.11
N THR A 34 -3.46 -5.43 -8.72
CA THR A 34 -4.71 -4.74 -9.08
C THR A 34 -5.59 -4.54 -7.86
N VAL A 35 -6.58 -3.64 -7.96
CA VAL A 35 -7.58 -3.46 -6.90
C VAL A 35 -8.40 -4.74 -6.70
N ASP A 36 -8.75 -5.45 -7.77
CA ASP A 36 -9.51 -6.71 -7.68
C ASP A 36 -8.74 -7.80 -6.92
N ALA A 37 -7.42 -7.90 -7.12
CA ALA A 37 -6.58 -8.80 -6.34
C ALA A 37 -6.59 -8.45 -4.84
N ALA A 38 -6.68 -7.17 -4.49
CA ALA A 38 -6.82 -6.76 -3.10
C ALA A 38 -8.20 -7.11 -2.53
N VAL A 39 -9.27 -7.02 -3.33
CA VAL A 39 -10.61 -7.47 -2.93
C VAL A 39 -10.59 -8.97 -2.62
N GLU A 40 -9.94 -9.78 -3.47
CA GLU A 40 -9.72 -11.21 -3.18
C GLU A 40 -8.95 -11.43 -1.87
N ALA A 41 -7.95 -10.58 -1.57
CA ALA A 41 -7.14 -10.68 -0.36
C ALA A 41 -7.98 -10.43 0.90
N VAL A 42 -8.79 -9.38 0.87
CA VAL A 42 -9.74 -9.05 1.94
C VAL A 42 -10.75 -10.19 2.11
N ALA A 43 -11.25 -10.77 1.02
CA ALA A 43 -12.16 -11.90 1.09
C ALA A 43 -11.53 -13.15 1.74
N VAL A 44 -10.25 -13.44 1.44
CA VAL A 44 -9.50 -14.52 2.12
C VAL A 44 -9.35 -14.20 3.61
N CYS A 45 -8.88 -13.01 3.97
CA CYS A 45 -8.67 -12.63 5.37
C CYS A 45 -9.98 -12.68 6.16
N ARG A 46 -11.10 -12.23 5.58
CA ARG A 46 -12.43 -12.32 6.17
C ARG A 46 -12.84 -13.77 6.45
N ARG A 47 -12.57 -14.72 5.55
CA ARG A 47 -12.89 -16.15 5.78
C ARG A 47 -12.09 -16.76 6.93
N HIS A 48 -10.92 -16.20 7.23
CA HIS A 48 -10.03 -16.67 8.29
C HIS A 48 -10.06 -15.79 9.56
N ASP A 49 -10.97 -14.83 9.63
CA ASP A 49 -11.07 -13.86 10.74
C ASP A 49 -9.75 -13.10 11.01
N VAL A 50 -9.04 -12.75 9.94
CA VAL A 50 -7.76 -12.03 10.01
C VAL A 50 -7.98 -10.55 9.72
N ALA A 51 -7.54 -9.69 10.62
CA ALA A 51 -7.57 -8.24 10.43
C ALA A 51 -6.67 -7.80 9.27
N VAL A 52 -7.11 -6.78 8.52
CA VAL A 52 -6.42 -6.26 7.34
C VAL A 52 -6.11 -4.79 7.51
N PHE A 53 -4.90 -4.39 7.13
CA PHE A 53 -4.41 -3.02 7.27
C PHE A 53 -3.87 -2.50 5.95
N SER A 54 -4.40 -1.38 5.50
CA SER A 54 -3.95 -0.73 4.27
C SER A 54 -2.65 0.03 4.51
N ARG A 55 -1.66 -0.11 3.62
CA ARG A 55 -0.39 0.61 3.68
C ARG A 55 -0.03 1.22 2.33
N GLY A 56 0.23 2.54 2.34
CA GLY A 56 0.86 3.28 1.25
C GLY A 56 2.37 3.41 1.45
N GLY A 57 2.88 4.65 1.50
CA GLY A 57 4.32 4.92 1.69
C GLY A 57 4.87 4.61 3.08
N GLY A 58 4.04 4.25 4.06
CA GLY A 58 4.50 3.92 5.42
C GLY A 58 4.98 5.11 6.24
N THR A 59 4.48 6.31 5.94
CA THR A 59 4.91 7.58 6.57
C THR A 59 4.06 8.01 7.77
N SER A 60 3.18 7.14 8.27
CA SER A 60 2.37 7.43 9.45
C SER A 60 3.24 7.58 10.69
N LEU A 61 2.87 8.51 11.58
CA LEU A 61 3.55 8.78 12.85
C LEU A 61 2.84 8.14 14.06
N ALA A 62 1.65 7.57 13.87
CA ALA A 62 0.80 7.05 14.93
C ALA A 62 0.63 5.52 14.90
N GLY A 63 1.50 4.79 14.20
CA GLY A 63 1.50 3.33 14.19
C GLY A 63 0.30 2.69 13.46
N GLN A 64 -0.34 3.41 12.55
CA GLN A 64 -1.58 2.97 11.89
C GLN A 64 -1.41 1.65 11.11
N CYS A 65 -0.19 1.36 10.64
CA CYS A 65 0.13 0.13 9.92
C CYS A 65 0.95 -0.87 10.78
N CYS A 66 1.21 -0.58 12.06
CA CYS A 66 1.95 -1.45 12.97
C CYS A 66 0.97 -2.35 13.72
N ASN A 67 0.82 -3.60 13.27
CA ASN A 67 -0.20 -4.52 13.80
C ASN A 67 0.18 -5.99 13.59
N THR A 68 -0.63 -6.89 14.16
CA THR A 68 -0.51 -8.35 14.04
C THR A 68 -1.34 -8.95 12.90
N GLY A 69 -1.94 -8.16 12.01
CA GLY A 69 -2.78 -8.64 10.92
C GLY A 69 -2.03 -8.85 9.62
N VAL A 70 -2.78 -8.82 8.51
CA VAL A 70 -2.23 -8.80 7.14
C VAL A 70 -2.14 -7.36 6.65
N VAL A 71 -0.96 -6.98 6.14
CA VAL A 71 -0.74 -5.67 5.53
C VAL A 71 -0.98 -5.76 4.03
N LEU A 72 -1.84 -4.90 3.49
CA LEU A 72 -1.98 -4.68 2.04
C LEU A 72 -1.07 -3.51 1.64
N ASP A 73 0.01 -3.81 0.93
CA ASP A 73 0.95 -2.81 0.46
C ASP A 73 0.70 -2.47 -1.01
N TRP A 74 0.09 -1.32 -1.23
CA TRP A 74 -0.21 -0.76 -2.54
C TRP A 74 1.02 -0.18 -3.23
N SER A 75 2.07 0.10 -2.44
CA SER A 75 3.19 0.94 -2.85
C SER A 75 3.94 0.37 -4.02
N LYS A 76 3.87 -0.95 -4.31
CA LYS A 76 4.60 -1.54 -5.43
C LYS A 76 3.90 -1.32 -6.78
N HIS A 77 2.59 -1.58 -6.86
CA HIS A 77 1.89 -1.74 -8.15
C HIS A 77 0.77 -0.74 -8.44
N CYS A 78 0.06 -0.22 -7.43
CA CYS A 78 -1.16 0.57 -7.64
C CYS A 78 -0.90 2.08 -7.49
N ARG A 79 -0.08 2.66 -8.37
CA ARG A 79 0.40 4.06 -8.29
C ARG A 79 -0.11 4.99 -9.39
N ARG A 80 -0.98 4.53 -10.30
CA ARG A 80 -1.37 5.29 -11.48
C ARG A 80 -2.26 6.48 -11.12
N CYS A 81 -2.12 7.54 -11.90
CA CYS A 81 -3.10 8.60 -11.99
C CYS A 81 -3.84 8.46 -13.32
N GLY A 82 -5.16 8.65 -13.29
CA GLY A 82 -5.95 8.83 -14.49
C GLY A 82 -5.55 10.10 -15.25
N PRO A 83 -6.09 10.28 -16.46
CA PRO A 83 -5.73 11.41 -17.32
C PRO A 83 -6.00 12.75 -16.61
N THR A 84 -5.14 13.72 -16.89
CA THR A 84 -5.37 15.11 -16.48
C THR A 84 -6.64 15.62 -17.17
N PRO A 85 -7.60 16.21 -16.43
CA PRO A 85 -8.81 16.73 -17.02
C PRO A 85 -8.51 17.85 -18.03
N SER A 86 -9.33 17.94 -19.08
CA SER A 86 -9.32 19.08 -20.02
C SER A 86 -9.78 20.37 -19.32
N ALA A 87 -9.58 21.53 -19.97
CA ALA A 87 -9.97 22.83 -19.44
C ALA A 87 -11.47 22.84 -19.07
N GLY A 88 -11.76 22.85 -17.76
CA GLY A 88 -13.11 22.77 -17.19
C GLY A 88 -13.34 21.58 -16.24
N GLY A 89 -12.55 20.50 -16.37
CA GLY A 89 -12.61 19.37 -15.44
C GLY A 89 -11.85 19.63 -14.14
N ARG A 90 -12.43 19.21 -13.01
CA ARG A 90 -11.87 19.45 -11.65
C ARG A 90 -11.27 18.21 -10.98
N TRP A 91 -11.45 17.03 -11.54
CA TRP A 91 -11.14 15.76 -10.88
C TRP A 91 -10.34 14.82 -11.79
N SER A 92 -9.41 14.06 -11.20
CA SER A 92 -8.74 12.92 -11.84
C SER A 92 -8.82 11.70 -10.91
N SER A 93 -9.04 10.52 -11.48
CA SER A 93 -8.95 9.27 -10.72
C SER A 93 -7.51 8.98 -10.33
N ARG A 94 -7.31 8.32 -9.18
CA ARG A 94 -5.97 7.95 -8.68
C ARG A 94 -6.05 6.59 -8.02
N GLU A 95 -5.04 5.77 -8.27
CA GLU A 95 -4.87 4.50 -7.57
C GLU A 95 -4.36 4.72 -6.13
N PRO A 96 -4.56 3.75 -5.22
CA PRO A 96 -4.35 3.93 -3.78
C PRO A 96 -2.96 4.38 -3.34
N ALA A 97 -1.91 4.09 -4.11
CA ALA A 97 -0.53 4.49 -3.82
C ALA A 97 0.01 5.61 -4.72
N TRP A 98 -0.85 6.36 -5.41
CA TRP A 98 -0.40 7.56 -6.10
C TRP A 98 0.18 8.59 -5.13
N THR A 99 1.31 9.22 -5.46
CA THR A 99 2.01 10.21 -4.63
C THR A 99 2.05 11.59 -5.28
N THR A 100 2.02 12.65 -4.46
CA THR A 100 2.06 14.07 -4.90
C THR A 100 3.46 14.61 -5.19
N SER A 101 4.51 13.80 -5.04
CA SER A 101 5.89 14.22 -5.24
C SER A 101 6.08 14.82 -6.64
N THR A 102 6.58 16.04 -6.71
CA THR A 102 6.99 16.70 -7.95
C THR A 102 7.99 15.78 -8.68
N PRO A 103 7.86 15.53 -9.99
CA PRO A 103 8.96 14.95 -10.72
C PRO A 103 10.18 15.84 -10.49
N SER A 104 11.30 15.24 -10.08
CA SER A 104 12.57 15.96 -10.07
C SER A 104 12.74 16.59 -11.45
N SER A 105 12.87 17.92 -11.52
CA SER A 105 13.22 18.59 -12.76
C SER A 105 14.38 17.81 -13.41
N PRO A 106 14.35 17.54 -14.73
CA PRO A 106 15.54 17.01 -15.38
C PRO A 106 16.67 17.98 -15.05
N GLY A 107 17.69 17.49 -14.36
CA GLY A 107 18.75 18.34 -13.82
C GLY A 107 19.31 19.23 -14.92
N ILE A 108 19.39 20.53 -14.66
CA ILE A 108 20.33 21.38 -15.38
C ILE A 108 21.72 20.85 -14.98
N THR A 109 22.35 20.13 -15.90
CA THR A 109 23.80 19.91 -15.92
C THR A 109 24.40 20.97 -16.83
#